data_AF-A0AAE3VC06-F1
#
_entry.id   AF-A0AAE3VC06-F1
#
_cell.length_a   1.000
_cell.length_b   1.000
_cell.length_c   1.000
_cell.angle_alpha   90.00
_cell.angle_beta   90.00
_cell.angle_gamma   90.00
#
_symmetry.space_group_name_H-M   'P 1'
#
loop_
_entity.id
_entity.type
_entity.pdbx_description
1 polymer ?
#
loop_
_entity_poly.entity_id
_entity_poly.type
_entity_poly.pdbx_seq_one_letter_code
_entity_poly.pdbx_strand_id
1 'polypeptide(L)'
;MAKKEYYLYVKGKAVPVSEEVYKAYWKITEHEKYLQRKDWKHNVIPFSALDHDGHFVDNIIDEKIDLEKIVEVKMRIEELHKALNTLTKEERELMEAIFYKEESLRSISRREKVTHQAISGRRDRILEKLRKILEDKI
;
A
#
# COMPACT_ATOMS: atom_id res chain seq x y z
N MET A 1 -42.21 -54.58 -14.77
CA MET A 1 -40.78 -54.19 -14.68
C MET A 1 -40.47 -53.94 -13.20
N ALA A 2 -39.42 -54.52 -12.65
CA ALA A 2 -39.09 -54.37 -11.22
C ALA A 2 -38.83 -52.89 -10.88
N LYS A 3 -39.49 -52.38 -9.84
CA LYS A 3 -39.30 -51.01 -9.35
C LYS A 3 -37.89 -50.94 -8.76
N LYS A 4 -36.98 -50.22 -9.41
CA LYS A 4 -35.62 -50.00 -8.88
C LYS A 4 -35.72 -49.12 -7.64
N GLU A 5 -35.15 -49.59 -6.54
CA GLU A 5 -35.05 -48.83 -5.30
C GLU A 5 -33.72 -48.07 -5.31
N TYR A 6 -33.76 -46.78 -5.00
CA TYR A 6 -32.59 -45.91 -4.97
C TYR A 6 -32.27 -45.54 -3.53
N TYR A 7 -30.98 -45.51 -3.19
CA TYR A 7 -30.52 -45.21 -1.84
C TYR A 7 -29.38 -44.20 -1.87
N LEU A 8 -29.36 -43.31 -0.89
CA LEU A 8 -28.21 -42.45 -0.56
C LEU A 8 -27.69 -42.82 0.83
N TYR A 9 -26.38 -42.78 1.01
CA TYR A 9 -25.76 -43.09 2.30
C TYR A 9 -25.44 -41.80 3.04
N VAL A 10 -26.09 -41.58 4.19
CA VAL A 10 -25.85 -40.41 5.05
C VAL A 10 -25.29 -40.91 6.38
N LYS A 11 -24.07 -40.50 6.72
CA LYS A 11 -23.34 -40.99 7.92
C LYS A 11 -23.31 -42.53 8.02
N GLY A 12 -23.13 -43.19 6.88
CA GLY A 12 -23.04 -44.66 6.79
C GLY A 12 -24.39 -45.41 6.81
N LYS A 13 -25.54 -44.72 6.90
CA LYS A 13 -26.86 -45.35 6.85
C LYS A 13 -27.51 -45.18 5.48
N ALA A 14 -28.06 -46.26 4.92
CA ALA A 14 -28.82 -46.22 3.68
C ALA A 14 -30.19 -45.57 3.89
N VAL A 15 -30.45 -44.50 3.15
CA VAL A 15 -31.72 -43.76 3.13
C VAL A 15 -32.37 -43.99 1.76
N PRO A 16 -33.58 -44.58 1.68
CA PRO A 16 -34.28 -44.74 0.42
C PRO A 16 -34.72 -43.36 -0.10
N VAL A 17 -34.53 -43.13 -1.39
CA VAL A 17 -34.85 -41.87 -2.07
C VAL A 17 -35.57 -42.10 -3.39
N SER A 18 -36.19 -41.06 -3.93
CA SER A 18 -36.73 -41.10 -5.30
C SER A 18 -35.59 -41.12 -6.32
N GLU A 19 -35.90 -41.60 -7.53
CA GLU A 19 -34.96 -41.57 -8.66
C GLU A 19 -34.46 -40.16 -8.98
N GLU A 20 -35.35 -39.17 -8.88
CA GLU A 20 -35.03 -37.76 -9.14
C GLU A 20 -33.97 -37.23 -8.16
N VAL A 21 -34.16 -37.50 -6.86
CA VAL A 21 -33.22 -37.11 -5.80
C VAL A 21 -31.88 -37.82 -5.97
N TYR A 22 -31.91 -39.12 -6.28
CA TYR A 22 -30.71 -39.90 -6.55
C TYR A 22 -29.90 -39.32 -7.73
N LYS A 23 -30.56 -39.05 -8.86
CA LYS A 23 -29.92 -38.47 -10.05
C LYS A 23 -29.38 -37.07 -9.78
N ALA A 24 -30.11 -36.23 -9.05
CA ALA A 24 -29.65 -34.88 -8.72
C ALA A 24 -28.38 -34.89 -7.87
N TYR A 25 -28.34 -35.73 -6.82
CA TYR A 25 -27.17 -35.88 -5.96
C TYR A 25 -25.93 -36.35 -6.74
N TRP A 26 -26.09 -37.42 -7.54
CA TRP A 26 -24.99 -37.97 -8.31
C TRP A 26 -24.53 -37.06 -9.45
N LYS A 27 -25.43 -36.26 -10.04
CA LYS A 27 -25.06 -35.28 -11.07
C LYS A 27 -24.05 -34.25 -10.53
N ILE A 28 -24.27 -33.72 -9.33
CA ILE A 28 -23.35 -32.78 -8.68
C ILE A 28 -22.04 -33.48 -8.33
N THR A 29 -22.13 -34.66 -7.72
CA THR A 29 -20.96 -35.45 -7.30
C THR A 29 -20.06 -35.84 -8.48
N GLU A 30 -20.64 -36.28 -9.59
CA GLU A 30 -19.88 -36.61 -10.80
C GLU A 30 -19.33 -35.37 -11.51
N HIS A 31 -20.04 -34.24 -11.47
CA HIS A 31 -19.53 -32.99 -11.98
C HIS A 31 -18.30 -32.51 -11.18
N GLU A 32 -18.34 -32.60 -9.85
CA GLU A 32 -17.21 -32.26 -8.98
C GLU A 32 -15.99 -33.15 -9.27
N LYS A 33 -16.18 -34.48 -9.38
CA LYS A 33 -15.12 -35.40 -9.78
C LYS A 33 -14.54 -35.07 -11.16
N TYR A 34 -15.40 -34.68 -12.11
CA TYR A 34 -14.95 -34.28 -13.44
C TYR A 34 -14.08 -33.02 -13.39
N LEU A 35 -14.48 -32.01 -12.61
CA LEU A 35 -13.69 -30.80 -12.39
C LEU A 35 -12.33 -31.13 -11.78
N GLN A 36 -12.29 -31.96 -10.72
CA GLN A 36 -11.02 -32.39 -10.10
C GLN A 36 -10.09 -33.10 -11.09
N ARG A 37 -10.62 -34.01 -11.92
CA ARG A 37 -9.83 -34.68 -12.96
C ARG A 37 -9.29 -33.69 -14.00
N LYS A 38 -10.08 -32.67 -14.35
CA LYS A 38 -9.67 -31.62 -15.29
C LYS A 38 -8.55 -30.78 -14.67
N ASP A 39 -8.68 -30.39 -13.40
CA ASP A 39 -7.67 -29.62 -12.68
C ASP A 39 -6.35 -30.40 -12.59
N TRP A 40 -6.38 -31.69 -12.24
CA TRP A 40 -5.19 -32.54 -12.25
C TRP A 40 -4.56 -32.70 -13.64
N LYS A 41 -5.38 -32.91 -14.68
CA LYS A 41 -4.88 -33.03 -16.06
C LYS A 41 -4.14 -31.77 -16.51
N HIS A 42 -4.58 -30.60 -16.06
CA HIS A 42 -4.00 -29.31 -16.45
C HIS A 42 -3.04 -28.74 -15.41
N ASN A 43 -2.69 -29.51 -14.36
CA ASN A 43 -1.86 -29.07 -13.24
C ASN A 43 -2.32 -27.73 -12.65
N VAL A 44 -3.65 -27.54 -12.54
CA VAL A 44 -4.22 -26.35 -11.93
C VAL A 44 -3.95 -26.39 -10.44
N ILE A 45 -3.26 -25.38 -9.93
CA ILE A 45 -3.09 -25.14 -8.50
C ILE A 45 -4.11 -24.07 -8.07
N PRO A 46 -4.79 -24.26 -6.92
CA PRO A 46 -5.66 -23.23 -6.40
C PRO A 46 -4.82 -22.00 -5.99
N PHE A 47 -5.39 -20.81 -6.12
CA PHE A 47 -4.70 -19.56 -5.76
C PHE A 47 -4.18 -19.58 -4.32
N SER A 48 -4.93 -20.21 -3.39
CA SER A 48 -4.53 -20.39 -2.00
C SER A 48 -3.30 -21.29 -1.81
N ALA A 49 -2.92 -22.13 -2.78
CA ALA A 49 -1.70 -22.93 -2.68
C ALA A 49 -0.42 -22.08 -2.81
N LEU A 50 -0.53 -20.85 -3.33
CA LEU A 50 0.57 -19.88 -3.41
C LEU A 50 0.71 -19.05 -2.13
N ASP A 51 -0.26 -19.14 -1.21
CA ASP A 51 -0.31 -18.37 0.02
C ASP A 51 0.34 -19.15 1.17
N HIS A 52 1.67 -19.05 1.25
CA HIS A 52 2.48 -19.82 2.19
C HIS A 52 2.43 -19.28 3.63
N ASP A 53 2.29 -17.97 3.80
CA ASP A 53 2.35 -17.26 5.08
C ASP A 53 1.13 -16.38 5.36
N GLY A 54 0.12 -16.38 4.48
CA GLY A 54 -1.07 -15.54 4.60
C GLY A 54 -0.90 -14.12 4.04
N HIS A 55 0.26 -13.83 3.44
CA HIS A 55 0.63 -12.51 2.92
C HIS A 55 0.86 -12.50 1.41
N PHE A 56 0.41 -13.51 0.66
CA PHE A 56 0.64 -13.56 -0.80
C PHE A 56 0.18 -12.30 -1.53
N VAL A 57 -1.00 -11.76 -1.16
CA VAL A 57 -1.54 -10.52 -1.76
C VAL A 57 -0.65 -9.32 -1.45
N ASP A 58 -0.07 -9.25 -0.24
CA ASP A 58 0.83 -8.17 0.15
C ASP A 58 2.16 -8.20 -0.61
N ASN A 59 2.54 -9.38 -1.12
CA ASN A 59 3.74 -9.59 -1.94
C ASN A 59 3.51 -9.32 -3.44
N ILE A 60 2.27 -9.04 -3.88
CA ILE A 60 2.00 -8.66 -5.27
C ILE A 60 2.43 -7.20 -5.45
N ILE A 61 3.47 -6.99 -6.27
CA ILE A 61 3.97 -5.65 -6.60
C ILE A 61 2.89 -4.89 -7.38
N ASP A 62 2.44 -3.75 -6.85
CA ASP A 62 1.65 -2.79 -7.62
C ASP A 62 2.58 -1.95 -8.48
N GLU A 63 2.71 -2.30 -9.76
CA GLU A 63 3.57 -1.60 -10.73
C GLU A 63 3.17 -0.12 -10.94
N LYS A 64 1.99 0.32 -10.46
CA LYS A 64 1.61 1.73 -10.48
C LYS A 64 2.31 2.55 -9.41
N ILE A 65 2.87 1.88 -8.38
CA ILE A 65 3.52 2.51 -7.24
C ILE A 65 5.03 2.37 -7.42
N ASP A 66 5.69 3.50 -7.66
CA ASP A 66 7.14 3.62 -7.70
C ASP A 66 7.68 3.65 -6.26
N LEU A 67 8.02 2.46 -5.74
CA LEU A 67 8.51 2.28 -4.37
C LEU A 67 9.87 2.95 -4.19
N GLU A 68 10.78 2.86 -5.16
CA GLU A 68 12.09 3.50 -5.07
C GLU A 68 11.94 5.00 -4.89
N LYS A 69 11.08 5.64 -5.69
CA LYS A 69 10.81 7.08 -5.59
C LYS A 69 10.18 7.47 -4.26
N ILE A 70 9.26 6.67 -3.72
CA ILE A 70 8.67 6.94 -2.40
C ILE A 70 9.74 6.92 -1.31
N VAL A 71 10.61 5.90 -1.34
CA VAL A 71 11.72 5.77 -0.39
C VAL A 71 12.71 6.93 -0.54
N GLU A 72 13.08 7.28 -1.78
CA GLU A 72 13.96 8.41 -2.09
C GLU A 72 13.39 9.73 -1.55
N VAL A 73 12.10 10.00 -1.77
CA VAL A 73 11.43 11.21 -1.26
C VAL A 73 11.43 11.21 0.28
N LYS A 74 11.14 10.08 0.93
CA LYS A 74 11.19 9.99 2.40
C LYS A 74 12.59 10.29 2.93
N MET A 75 13.64 9.73 2.31
CA MET A 75 15.03 9.98 2.69
C MET A 75 15.38 11.47 2.54
N ARG A 76 15.00 12.10 1.42
CA ARG A 76 15.23 13.55 1.20
C ARG A 76 14.50 14.41 2.23
N ILE A 77 13.27 14.06 2.61
CA ILE A 77 12.51 14.77 3.65
C ILE A 77 13.22 14.65 5.01
N GLU A 78 13.74 13.47 5.35
CA GLU A 78 14.49 13.28 6.60
C GLU A 78 15.79 14.11 6.62
N GLU A 79 16.51 14.17 5.51
CA GLU A 79 17.70 15.01 5.38
C GLU A 79 17.40 16.50 5.51
N LEU A 80 16.31 16.96 4.88
CA LEU A 80 15.82 18.32 5.04
C LEU A 80 15.49 18.63 6.51
N HIS A 81 14.79 17.74 7.21
CA HIS A 81 14.50 17.91 8.64
C HIS A 81 15.76 17.98 9.49
N LYS A 82 16.76 17.12 9.21
CA LYS A 82 18.06 17.18 9.89
C LYS A 82 18.74 18.52 9.63
N ALA A 83 18.73 19.04 8.40
CA ALA A 83 19.30 20.34 8.06
C ALA A 83 18.56 21.49 8.77
N LEU A 84 17.23 21.48 8.77
CA LEU A 84 16.42 22.49 9.46
C LEU A 84 16.67 22.52 10.98
N ASN A 85 16.98 21.37 11.60
CA ASN A 85 17.33 21.31 13.01
C ASN A 85 18.70 21.94 13.35
N THR A 86 19.54 22.25 12.35
CA THR A 86 20.79 23.00 12.56
C THR A 86 20.60 24.52 12.56
N LEU A 87 19.41 24.99 12.18
CA LEU A 87 19.08 26.41 12.20
C LEU A 87 18.87 26.87 13.64
N THR A 88 19.19 28.14 13.90
CA THR A 88 18.80 28.76 15.17
C THR A 88 17.28 28.91 15.22
N LYS A 89 16.73 29.13 16.42
CA LYS A 89 15.28 29.34 16.60
C LYS A 89 14.76 30.48 15.70
N GLU A 90 15.47 31.60 15.64
CA GLU A 90 15.09 32.75 14.81
C GLU A 90 15.17 32.47 13.31
N GLU A 91 16.18 31.71 12.87
CA GLU A 91 16.31 31.28 11.47
C GLU A 91 15.15 30.36 11.09
N ARG A 92 14.81 29.41 11.97
CA ARG A 92 13.70 28.47 11.77
C ARG A 92 12.35 29.18 11.75
N GLU A 93 12.10 30.10 12.68
CA GLU A 93 10.87 30.90 12.72
C GLU A 93 10.68 31.72 11.43
N LEU A 94 11.76 32.29 10.88
CA LEU A 94 11.71 33.00 9.60
C LEU A 94 11.37 32.06 8.43
N MET A 95 11.98 30.87 8.39
CA MET A 95 11.69 29.87 7.35
C MET A 95 10.25 29.34 7.45
N GLU A 96 9.75 29.08 8.65
CA GLU A 96 8.37 28.68 8.89
C GLU A 96 7.39 29.78 8.47
N ALA A 97 7.68 31.05 8.79
CA ALA A 97 6.85 32.17 8.37
C ALA A 97 6.76 32.27 6.84
N ILE A 98 7.88 32.12 6.13
CA ILE A 98 7.93 32.28 4.67
C ILE A 98 7.33 31.08 3.93
N PHE A 99 7.72 29.85 4.29
CA PHE A 99 7.43 28.66 3.48
C PHE A 99 6.27 27.82 4.01
N TYR A 100 5.98 27.87 5.31
CA TYR A 100 4.89 27.09 5.90
C TYR A 100 3.63 27.92 6.14
N LYS A 101 3.79 29.17 6.60
CA LYS A 101 2.70 30.12 6.82
C LYS A 101 2.43 31.04 5.62
N GLU A 102 3.27 30.97 4.59
CA GLU A 102 3.19 31.79 3.37
C GLU A 102 3.11 33.30 3.63
N GLU A 103 3.73 33.78 4.71
CA GLU A 103 3.80 35.20 5.02
C GLU A 103 4.71 35.92 4.01
N SER A 104 4.22 36.99 3.40
CA SER A 104 5.06 37.81 2.51
C SER A 104 6.19 38.51 3.28
N LEU A 105 7.35 38.68 2.64
CA LEU A 105 8.49 39.39 3.23
C LEU A 105 8.14 40.82 3.67
N ARG A 106 7.20 41.49 2.98
CA ARG A 106 6.68 42.81 3.37
C ARG A 106 5.89 42.77 4.67
N SER A 107 5.11 41.71 4.91
CA SER A 107 4.38 41.52 6.16
C SER A 107 5.37 41.33 7.32
N ILE A 108 6.34 40.43 7.12
CA ILE A 108 7.39 40.12 8.10
C ILE A 108 8.20 41.38 8.44
N SER A 109 8.62 42.15 7.42
CA SER A 109 9.41 43.36 7.62
C SER A 109 8.65 44.43 8.43
N ARG A 110 7.34 44.57 8.21
CA ARG A 110 6.48 45.48 9.01
C ARG A 110 6.36 45.02 10.46
N ARG A 111 6.17 43.72 10.69
CA ARG A 111 6.07 43.13 12.04
C ARG A 111 7.38 43.32 12.83
N GLU A 112 8.52 43.06 12.19
CA GLU A 112 9.85 43.16 12.80
C GLU A 112 10.42 44.59 12.79
N LYS A 113 9.72 45.56 12.16
CA LYS A 113 10.15 46.96 12.00
C LYS A 113 11.53 47.11 11.35
N VAL A 114 11.83 46.24 10.39
CA VAL A 114 13.07 46.27 9.59
C VAL A 114 12.78 46.48 8.11
N THR A 115 13.80 46.73 7.32
CA THR A 115 13.64 46.87 5.86
C THR A 115 13.33 45.53 5.21
N HIS A 116 12.62 45.57 4.09
CA HIS A 116 12.37 44.38 3.28
C HIS A 116 13.68 43.69 2.84
N GLN A 117 14.71 44.50 2.51
CA GLN A 117 16.04 44.00 2.14
C GLN A 117 16.71 43.23 3.28
N ALA A 118 16.54 43.67 4.54
CA ALA A 118 17.10 42.96 5.69
C ALA A 118 16.48 41.56 5.85
N ILE A 119 15.17 41.43 5.68
CA ILE A 119 14.48 40.12 5.70
C ILE A 119 14.91 39.25 4.52
N SER A 120 14.97 39.81 3.31
CA SER A 120 15.43 39.07 2.12
C SER A 120 16.85 38.54 2.32
N GLY A 121 17.77 39.38 2.80
CA GLY A 121 19.15 38.97 3.05
C GLY A 121 19.28 37.91 4.14
N ARG A 122 18.45 37.95 5.19
CA ARG A 122 18.38 36.88 6.20
C ARG A 122 17.90 35.56 5.59
N ARG A 123 16.80 35.59 4.82
CA ARG A 123 16.29 34.41 4.09
C ARG A 123 17.37 33.79 3.21
N ASP A 124 18.03 34.61 2.40
CA ASP A 124 19.00 34.11 1.41
C ASP A 124 20.22 33.46 2.08
N ARG A 125 20.69 34.02 3.21
CA ARG A 125 21.75 33.41 4.02
C ARG A 125 21.34 32.07 4.62
N ILE A 126 20.10 31.95 5.10
CA ILE A 126 19.57 30.70 5.65
C ILE A 126 19.44 29.65 4.56
N LEU A 127 18.92 30.02 3.39
CA LEU A 127 18.82 29.13 2.23
C LEU A 127 20.19 28.64 1.78
N GLU A 128 21.20 29.52 1.74
CA GLU A 128 22.57 29.15 1.41
C GLU A 128 23.18 28.20 2.45
N LYS A 129 22.89 28.42 3.74
CA LYS A 129 23.31 27.51 4.82
C LYS A 129 22.69 26.12 4.66
N LEU A 130 21.38 26.04 4.40
CA LEU A 130 20.68 24.79 4.15
C LEU A 130 21.20 24.09 2.89
N ARG A 131 21.45 24.85 1.82
CA ARG A 131 22.00 24.34 0.57
C ARG A 131 23.33 23.63 0.79
N LYS A 132 24.27 24.24 1.49
CA LYS A 132 25.58 23.63 1.79
C LYS A 132 25.45 22.31 2.56
N ILE A 133 24.55 22.26 3.55
CA ILE A 133 24.32 21.04 4.35
C ILE A 133 23.75 19.90 3.50
N LEU A 134 22.95 20.23 2.48
CA LEU A 134 22.29 19.25 1.61
C LEU A 134 23.14 18.86 0.40
N GLU A 135 23.93 19.77 -0.16
CA GLU A 135 24.88 19.46 -1.24
C GLU A 135 25.96 18.47 -0.79
N ASP A 136 26.38 18.51 0.47
CA ASP A 136 27.36 17.56 1.04
C ASP A 136 26.82 16.12 1.19
N LYS A 137 25.54 15.86 0.89
CA LYS A 137 24.86 14.57 1.13
C LYS A 137 24.27 13.91 -0.12
N ILE A 138 24.34 14.58 -1.27
CA ILE A 138 23.95 14.05 -2.58
C ILE A 138 25.20 13.48 -3.26
#